data_AF-A0A6V7HZH4-F1
#
_entry.id   AF-A0A6V7HZH4-F1
#
_cell.length_a   1.000
_cell.length_b   1.000
_cell.length_c   1.000
_cell.angle_alpha   90.00
_cell.angle_beta   90.00
_cell.angle_gamma   90.00
#
_symmetry.space_group_name_H-M   'P 1'
#
loop_
_entity.id
_entity.type
_entity.pdbx_description
1 polymer ?
#
loop_
_entity_poly.entity_id
_entity_poly.type
_entity_poly.pdbx_seq_one_letter_code
_entity_poly.pdbx_strand_id
1 'polypeptide(L)' 'TDNEHCMLLALPCGRDHMDVVQQSKNLQGGFITYLQQKQAAGIVNIAAPGSQQ' A
#
# COMPACT_ATOMS: atom_id res chain seq x y z
N THR A 1 2.20 20.05 -16.30
CA THR A 1 2.95 19.45 -15.19
C THR A 1 2.20 18.29 -14.53
N ASP A 2 1.17 17.70 -15.15
CA ASP A 2 0.40 16.58 -14.57
C ASP A 2 1.07 15.19 -14.62
N ASN A 3 2.22 15.05 -15.28
CA ASN A 3 2.87 13.75 -15.51
C ASN A 3 3.96 13.37 -14.48
N GLU A 4 4.17 14.18 -13.43
CA GLU A 4 5.22 13.91 -12.43
C GLU A 4 4.77 12.93 -11.34
N HIS A 5 3.46 12.80 -11.11
CA HIS A 5 2.92 11.97 -10.03
C HIS A 5 1.68 11.18 -10.49
N CYS A 6 1.55 9.95 -10.01
CA CYS A 6 0.39 9.09 -10.28
C CYS A 6 -0.35 8.81 -8.98
N MET A 7 -1.65 9.13 -8.92
CA MET A 7 -2.51 8.76 -7.79
C MET A 7 -3.07 7.36 -8.01
N LEU A 8 -2.77 6.45 -7.08
CA LEU A 8 -3.25 5.08 -7.10
C LEU A 8 -4.06 4.80 -5.83
N LEU A 9 -5.10 3.96 -5.96
CA LEU A 9 -5.89 3.48 -4.83
C LEU A 9 -5.58 1.99 -4.61
N ALA A 10 -5.06 1.66 -3.43
CA ALA A 10 -4.86 0.28 -3.01
C ALA A 10 -6.12 -0.24 -2.30
N LEU A 11 -6.62 -1.39 -2.72
CA LEU A 11 -7.74 -2.10 -2.11
C LEU A 11 -7.30 -3.51 -1.70
N PRO A 12 -7.80 -4.04 -0.58
CA PRO A 12 -7.50 -5.42 -0.19
C PRO A 12 -8.10 -6.39 -1.21
N CYS A 13 -7.33 -7.41 -1.58
CA CYS A 13 -7.78 -8.47 -2.49
C CYS A 13 -7.44 -9.85 -1.90
N GLY A 14 -8.18 -10.88 -2.31
CA GLY A 14 -8.06 -12.25 -1.80
C GLY A 14 -8.65 -13.24 -2.81
N ARG A 15 -8.34 -14.54 -2.66
CA ARG A 15 -8.79 -15.57 -3.61
C ARG A 15 -10.27 -15.92 -3.43
N ASP A 16 -10.74 -15.85 -2.19
CA ASP A 16 -12.13 -16.03 -1.82
C ASP A 16 -12.58 -14.95 -0.82
N HIS A 17 -13.85 -15.02 -0.41
CA HIS A 17 -14.42 -14.05 0.53
C HIS A 17 -13.69 -14.03 1.88
N MET A 18 -13.29 -15.20 2.39
CA MET A 18 -12.61 -15.29 3.67
C MET A 18 -11.21 -14.68 3.60
N ASP A 19 -10.51 -14.90 2.50
CA ASP A 19 -9.22 -14.27 2.21
C ASP A 19 -9.35 -12.76 2.10
N VAL A 20 -10.35 -12.23 1.39
CA VAL A 20 -10.59 -10.78 1.29
C VAL A 20 -10.84 -10.17 2.66
N VAL A 21 -11.65 -10.82 3.50
CA VAL A 21 -11.91 -10.37 4.88
C VAL A 21 -10.63 -10.37 5.72
N GLN A 22 -9.81 -11.42 5.61
CA GLN A 22 -8.56 -11.51 6.33
C GLN A 22 -7.55 -10.45 5.86
N GLN A 23 -7.42 -10.25 4.55
CA GLN A 23 -6.55 -9.23 3.97
C GLN A 23 -7.01 -7.82 4.31
N SER A 24 -8.33 -7.59 4.39
CA SER A 24 -8.89 -6.32 4.87
C SER A 24 -8.50 -6.04 6.31
N LYS A 25 -8.60 -7.03 7.21
CA LYS A 25 -8.16 -6.91 8.61
C LYS A 25 -6.66 -6.65 8.71
N ASN A 26 -5.85 -7.34 7.91
CA ASN A 26 -4.41 -7.16 7.88
C ASN A 26 -4.02 -5.76 7.37
N LEU A 27 -4.67 -5.26 6.31
CA LEU A 27 -4.43 -3.92 5.79
C LEU A 27 -4.83 -2.86 6.83
N GLN A 28 -5.97 -3.03 7.48
CA GLN A 28 -6.45 -2.08 8.49
C GLN A 28 -5.53 -2.05 9.71
N GLY A 29 -5.24 -3.19 10.32
CA GLY A 29 -4.42 -3.24 11.54
C GLY A 29 -2.93 -3.01 11.26
N GLY A 30 -2.40 -3.63 10.21
CA GLY A 30 -0.96 -3.65 9.93
C GLY A 30 -0.45 -2.39 9.23
N PHE A 31 -1.25 -1.76 8.37
CA PHE A 31 -0.82 -0.59 7.60
C PHE A 31 -1.59 0.66 8.02
N ILE A 32 -2.92 0.67 7.91
CA ILE A 32 -3.73 1.89 8.12
C ILE A 32 -3.56 2.39 9.55
N THR A 33 -3.84 1.55 10.55
CA THR A 33 -3.73 1.92 11.97
C THR A 33 -2.30 2.29 12.32
N TYR A 34 -1.30 1.54 11.84
CA TYR A 34 0.10 1.83 12.12
C TYR A 34 0.53 3.20 11.59
N LEU A 35 0.25 3.50 10.31
CA LEU A 35 0.62 4.76 9.67
C LEU A 35 -0.15 5.94 10.27
N GLN A 36 -1.44 5.75 10.59
CA GLN A 36 -2.24 6.75 11.28
C GLN A 36 -1.67 7.06 12.67
N GLN A 37 -1.32 6.05 13.48
CA GLN A 37 -0.74 6.27 14.81
C GLN A 37 0.62 6.99 14.74
N LYS A 38 1.43 6.68 13.73
CA LYS A 38 2.73 7.31 13.51
C LYS A 38 2.65 8.70 12.88
N GLN A 39 1.47 9.13 12.41
CA GLN A 39 1.27 10.36 11.65
C GLN A 39 2.28 10.47 10.49
N ALA A 40 2.50 9.36 9.79
CA ALA A 40 3.51 9.22 8.77
C ALA A 40 2.95 8.57 7.50
N ALA A 41 3.57 8.87 6.37
CA ALA A 41 3.33 8.17 5.11
C ALA A 41 4.31 7.00 4.97
N GLY A 42 3.83 5.86 4.47
CA GLY A 42 4.70 4.76 4.06
C GLY A 42 5.39 5.12 2.75
N ILE A 43 6.72 5.21 2.76
CA ILE A 43 7.53 5.49 1.57
C ILE A 43 8.18 4.19 1.11
N VAL A 44 8.01 3.86 -0.16
CA VAL A 44 8.64 2.71 -0.81
C VAL A 44 9.47 3.22 -1.98
N ASN A 45 10.80 3.07 -1.90
CA ASN A 45 11.69 3.44 -3.00
C ASN A 45 11.76 2.27 -3.98
N ILE A 46 11.32 2.52 -5.22
CA ILE A 46 11.38 1.54 -6.30
C ILE A 46 12.50 1.98 -7.25
N ALA A 47 13.53 1.16 -7.39
CA ALA A 47 14.55 1.38 -8.42
C ALA A 47 13.94 1.13 -9.80
N ALA A 48 14.36 1.91 -10.79
CA ALA A 48 13.91 1.66 -12.16
C ALA A 48 14.38 0.26 -12.60
N PRO A 49 13.57 -0.50 -13.35
CA PRO A 49 13.99 -1.80 -13.87
C PRO A 49 15.27 -1.65 -14.71
N GLY A 50 16.39 -2.17 -14.19
CA GLY A 50 17.72 -2.08 -14.85
C GLY A 50 18.69 -1.06 -14.25
N SER A 51 18.30 -0.23 -13.27
CA SER A 51 19.23 0.60 -12.50
C SER A 51 19.61 -0.08 -11.17
N GLN A 52 20.89 -0.04 -10.79
CA GLN A 52 21.35 -0.46 -9.44
C GLN A 52 21.02 0.65 -8.42
N GLN A 53 20.57 0.25 -7.23
CA GLN A 53 20.32 1.15 -6.09
C GLN A 53 21.58 1.79 -5.54
#